data_AF-A0A1Q3C981-F1
#
_entry.id   AF-A0A1Q3C981-F1
#
_cell.length_a   1.000
_cell.length_b   1.000
_cell.length_c   1.000
_cell.angle_alpha   90.00
_cell.angle_beta   90.00
_cell.angle_gamma   90.00
#
_symmetry.space_group_name_H-M   'P 1'
#
loop_
_entity.id
_entity.type
_entity.pdbx_description
1 polymer ?
#
loop_
_entity_poly.entity_id
_entity_poly.type
_entity_poly.pdbx_seq_one_letter_code
_entity_poly.pdbx_strand_id
1 'polypeptide(L)'
;MMIFIQSLDYQLWNIITNGPEIPTEIFDGKRVLKLNNEYNDHDYKLLQFNAKDKHVLFCALSPSEFNGVSSLDAAKEILVHDYELFTMLENENISSMYAPFNDIINALKGLGKVYTNHELVSKILRWLPKSWEPK
;
A
#
# COMPACT_ATOMS: atom_id res chain seq x y z
N MET A 1 -15.63 -10.75 17.38
CA MET A 1 -15.48 -9.53 16.57
C MET A 1 -16.17 -9.64 15.21
N MET A 2 -15.84 -10.63 14.37
CA MET A 2 -16.46 -10.85 13.05
C MET A 2 -18.01 -10.83 13.03
N ILE A 3 -18.67 -11.66 13.85
CA ILE A 3 -20.16 -11.74 13.90
C ILE A 3 -20.79 -10.40 14.31
N PHE A 4 -20.15 -9.67 15.23
CA PHE A 4 -20.62 -8.38 15.72
C PHE A 4 -20.54 -7.30 14.61
N ILE A 5 -19.41 -7.23 13.91
CA ILE A 5 -19.22 -6.27 12.82
C ILE A 5 -20.15 -6.58 11.63
N GLN A 6 -20.30 -7.85 11.27
CA GLN A 6 -21.24 -8.29 10.24
C GLN A 6 -22.70 -7.95 10.61
N SER A 7 -23.05 -7.99 11.89
CA SER A 7 -24.39 -7.61 12.37
C SER A 7 -24.64 -6.11 12.37
N LEU A 8 -23.57 -5.29 12.43
CA LEU A 8 -23.67 -3.83 12.37
C LEU A 8 -23.81 -3.34 10.93
N ASP A 9 -22.92 -3.79 10.05
CA ASP A 9 -22.93 -3.41 8.64
C ASP A 9 -22.01 -4.36 7.83
N TYR A 10 -22.58 -5.09 6.87
CA TYR A 10 -21.83 -6.02 6.04
C TYR A 10 -20.92 -5.32 5.03
N GLN A 11 -21.25 -4.10 4.59
CA GLN A 11 -20.35 -3.30 3.75
C GLN A 11 -19.13 -2.85 4.56
N LEU A 12 -19.32 -2.55 5.84
CA LEU A 12 -18.22 -2.24 6.75
C LEU A 12 -17.29 -3.45 6.95
N TRP A 13 -17.85 -4.65 7.10
CA TRP A 13 -17.06 -5.89 7.13
C TRP A 13 -16.23 -6.09 5.86
N ASN A 14 -16.77 -5.74 4.68
CA ASN A 14 -16.06 -5.86 3.42
C ASN A 14 -14.87 -4.89 3.33
N ILE A 15 -15.01 -3.68 3.88
CA ILE A 15 -13.92 -2.68 3.95
C ILE A 15 -12.83 -3.13 4.94
N ILE A 16 -13.22 -3.66 6.11
CA ILE A 16 -12.27 -4.22 7.09
C ILE A 16 -11.40 -5.33 6.50
N THR A 17 -12.02 -6.19 5.69
CA THR A 17 -11.35 -7.40 5.17
C THR A 17 -10.54 -7.16 3.91
N ASN A 18 -10.97 -6.23 3.05
CA ASN A 18 -10.27 -5.93 1.79
C ASN A 18 -9.37 -4.68 1.87
N GLY A 19 -9.45 -3.93 2.96
CA GLY A 19 -8.75 -2.67 3.18
C GLY A 19 -9.59 -1.44 2.80
N PRO A 20 -9.19 -0.24 3.27
CA PRO A 20 -9.90 0.99 3.00
C PRO A 20 -9.97 1.29 1.50
N GLU A 21 -11.16 1.62 1.00
CA GLU A 21 -11.34 1.99 -0.39
C GLU A 21 -10.96 3.46 -0.61
N ILE A 22 -10.01 3.70 -1.52
CA ILE A 22 -9.55 5.04 -1.84
C ILE A 22 -10.28 5.51 -3.11
N PRO A 23 -10.89 6.72 -3.12
CA PRO A 23 -11.47 7.32 -4.31
C PRO A 23 -10.48 7.33 -5.48
N THR A 24 -10.78 6.53 -6.51
CA THR A 24 -9.94 6.37 -7.69
C THR A 24 -10.79 6.51 -8.95
N GLU A 25 -10.16 6.99 -10.01
CA GLU A 25 -10.70 6.96 -11.37
C GLU A 25 -9.88 6.00 -12.23
N ILE A 26 -10.52 5.44 -13.25
CA ILE A 26 -9.82 4.58 -14.20
C ILE A 26 -9.51 5.44 -15.43
N PHE A 27 -8.23 5.78 -15.58
CA PHE A 27 -7.72 6.47 -16.75
C PHE A 27 -6.84 5.49 -17.54
N ASP A 28 -7.25 5.16 -18.76
CA ASP A 28 -6.52 4.25 -19.65
C ASP A 28 -6.22 2.86 -19.04
N GLY A 29 -7.20 2.30 -18.33
CA GLY A 29 -7.08 1.00 -17.63
C GLY A 29 -6.23 1.04 -16.34
N LYS A 30 -5.65 2.20 -16.00
CA LYS A 30 -4.88 2.40 -14.77
C LYS A 30 -5.74 3.11 -13.73
N ARG A 31 -5.73 2.63 -12.47
CA ARG A 31 -6.35 3.35 -11.36
C ARG A 31 -5.48 4.55 -11.00
N VAL A 32 -6.06 5.74 -11.05
CA VAL A 32 -5.45 7.02 -10.67
C VAL A 32 -6.21 7.55 -9.46
N LEU A 33 -5.50 8.12 -8.49
CA LEU A 33 -6.12 8.74 -7.32
C LEU A 33 -6.83 10.02 -7.75
N LYS A 34 -8.09 10.16 -7.36
CA LYS A 34 -8.83 11.41 -7.56
C LYS A 34 -8.30 12.48 -6.60
N LEU A 35 -8.27 13.73 -7.03
CA LEU A 35 -8.10 14.84 -6.08
C LEU A 35 -9.40 15.10 -5.31
N ASN A 36 -9.29 15.67 -4.10
CA ASN A 36 -10.44 15.98 -3.25
C ASN A 36 -11.51 16.87 -3.91
N ASN A 37 -11.12 17.70 -4.89
CA ASN A 37 -12.04 18.57 -5.64
C ASN A 37 -12.84 17.81 -6.72
N GLU A 38 -12.45 16.58 -7.04
CA GLU A 38 -13.09 15.70 -8.04
C GLU A 38 -14.03 14.66 -7.38
N TYR A 39 -14.15 14.70 -6.05
CA TYR A 39 -14.97 13.74 -5.31
C TYR A 39 -16.46 13.98 -5.55
N ASN A 40 -17.15 12.90 -5.87
CA ASN A 40 -18.61 12.86 -5.94
C ASN A 40 -19.21 12.31 -4.63
N ASP A 41 -20.54 12.31 -4.52
CA ASP A 41 -21.25 11.81 -3.34
C ASP A 41 -20.92 10.35 -2.98
N HIS A 42 -20.56 9.54 -3.97
CA HIS A 42 -20.16 8.15 -3.76
C HIS A 42 -18.75 8.07 -3.12
N ASP A 43 -17.81 8.90 -3.59
CA ASP A 43 -16.47 9.01 -3.01
C ASP A 43 -16.55 9.46 -1.54
N TYR A 44 -17.41 10.42 -1.21
CA TYR A 44 -17.63 10.85 0.18
C TYR A 44 -18.27 9.76 1.06
N LYS A 45 -19.19 8.95 0.51
CA LYS A 45 -19.75 7.80 1.24
C LYS A 45 -18.67 6.76 1.55
N LEU A 46 -17.77 6.47 0.61
CA LEU A 46 -16.63 5.58 0.82
C LEU A 46 -15.72 6.07 1.95
N LEU A 47 -15.36 7.35 1.93
CA LEU A 47 -14.56 7.96 2.99
C LEU A 47 -15.27 7.90 4.36
N GLN A 48 -16.58 8.10 4.38
CA GLN A 48 -17.37 7.98 5.61
C GLN A 48 -17.37 6.54 6.15
N PHE A 49 -17.45 5.54 5.27
CA PHE A 49 -17.34 4.14 5.67
C PHE A 49 -15.94 3.80 6.20
N ASN A 50 -14.87 4.26 5.55
CA ASN A 50 -13.50 4.09 6.06
C ASN A 50 -13.33 4.74 7.45
N ALA A 51 -13.95 5.90 7.67
CA ALA A 51 -13.91 6.57 8.97
C ALA A 51 -14.68 5.78 10.05
N LYS A 52 -15.86 5.24 9.70
CA LYS A 52 -16.63 4.37 10.60
C LYS A 52 -15.88 3.09 10.93
N ASP A 53 -15.20 2.51 9.94
CA ASP A 53 -14.39 1.31 10.13
C ASP A 53 -13.29 1.58 11.15
N LYS A 54 -12.48 2.62 10.91
CA LYS A 54 -11.41 3.04 11.81
C LYS A 54 -11.92 3.29 13.24
N HIS A 55 -13.12 3.85 13.38
CA HIS A 55 -13.76 4.04 14.67
C HIS A 55 -14.16 2.71 15.34
N VAL A 56 -14.78 1.79 14.61
CA VAL A 56 -15.13 0.45 15.12
C VAL A 56 -13.89 -0.31 15.54
N LEU A 57 -12.81 -0.26 14.74
CA LEU A 57 -11.53 -0.87 15.07
C LEU A 57 -10.92 -0.25 16.33
N PHE A 58 -10.95 1.07 16.46
CA PHE A 58 -10.49 1.78 17.66
C PHE A 58 -11.30 1.40 18.91
N CYS A 59 -12.62 1.21 18.79
CA CYS A 59 -13.47 0.79 19.91
C CYS A 59 -13.29 -0.69 20.26
N ALA A 60 -12.94 -1.53 19.29
CA ALA A 60 -12.83 -2.97 19.48
C ALA A 60 -11.43 -3.43 19.91
N LEU A 61 -10.40 -2.62 19.65
CA LEU A 61 -9.02 -2.85 20.06
C LEU A 61 -8.65 -2.02 21.29
N SER A 62 -7.73 -2.51 22.12
CA SER A 62 -7.08 -1.64 23.11
C SER A 62 -6.25 -0.55 22.40
N PRO A 63 -6.02 0.63 23.03
CA PRO A 63 -5.19 1.67 22.44
C PRO A 63 -3.80 1.17 21.99
N SER A 64 -3.19 0.24 22.72
CA SER A 64 -1.91 -0.37 22.34
C SER A 64 -2.00 -1.26 21.10
N GLU A 65 -3.07 -2.03 20.95
CA GLU A 65 -3.29 -2.88 19.76
C GLU A 65 -3.60 -2.02 18.53
N PHE A 66 -4.45 -1.01 18.68
CA PHE A 66 -4.76 -0.07 17.60
C PHE A 66 -3.52 0.71 17.13
N ASN A 67 -2.70 1.20 18.06
CA ASN A 67 -1.44 1.85 17.73
C ASN A 67 -0.46 0.87 17.06
N GLY A 68 -0.45 -0.40 17.49
CA GLY A 68 0.30 -1.47 16.84
C GLY A 68 -0.10 -1.65 15.38
N VAL A 69 -1.39 -1.82 15.09
CA VAL A 69 -1.89 -1.94 13.70
C VAL A 69 -1.59 -0.69 12.88
N SER A 70 -1.89 0.50 13.41
CA SER A 70 -1.67 1.77 12.70
C SER A 70 -0.18 2.01 12.39
N SER A 71 0.73 1.61 13.29
CA SER A 71 2.16 1.72 13.06
C SER A 71 2.68 0.73 12.02
N LEU A 72 2.09 -0.47 11.93
CA LEU A 72 2.41 -1.43 10.86
C LEU A 72 1.99 -0.89 9.49
N ASP A 73 0.81 -0.26 9.40
CA ASP A 73 0.33 0.36 8.16
C ASP A 73 1.26 1.52 7.74
N ALA A 74 1.62 2.41 8.67
CA ALA A 74 2.56 3.49 8.40
C ALA A 74 3.95 2.96 7.97
N ALA A 75 4.47 1.92 8.64
CA ALA A 75 5.73 1.29 8.26
C ALA A 75 5.67 0.69 6.86
N LYS A 76 4.54 0.09 6.49
CA LYS A 76 4.30 -0.46 5.15
C LYS A 76 4.29 0.62 4.09
N GLU A 77 3.68 1.78 4.35
CA GLU A 77 3.67 2.93 3.43
C GLU A 77 5.08 3.50 3.21
N ILE A 78 5.87 3.67 4.27
CA ILE A 78 7.26 4.15 4.18
C ILE A 78 8.09 3.20 3.30
N LEU A 79 8.00 1.90 3.55
CA LEU A 79 8.76 0.92 2.75
C LEU A 79 8.29 0.84 1.29
N VAL A 80 7.00 1.05 1.02
CA VAL A 80 6.49 1.15 -0.35
C VAL A 80 7.07 2.39 -1.02
N HIS A 81 7.16 3.51 -0.33
CA HIS A 81 7.75 4.72 -0.86
C HIS A 81 9.25 4.55 -1.15
N ASP A 82 10.01 3.95 -0.23
CA ASP A 82 11.42 3.63 -0.44
C ASP A 82 11.61 2.66 -1.60
N TYR A 83 10.75 1.64 -1.72
CA TYR A 83 10.70 0.77 -2.89
C TYR A 83 10.43 1.57 -4.16
N GLU A 84 9.44 2.48 -4.20
CA GLU A 84 9.10 3.22 -5.41
C GLU A 84 10.21 4.18 -5.88
N LEU A 85 10.93 4.80 -4.94
CA LEU A 85 12.01 5.77 -5.20
C LEU A 85 13.40 5.16 -5.34
N PHE A 86 13.56 3.87 -5.05
CA PHE A 86 14.85 3.21 -5.13
C PHE A 86 15.46 3.37 -6.53
N THR A 87 16.75 3.68 -6.64
CA THR A 87 17.45 3.77 -7.92
C THR A 87 18.90 3.34 -7.75
N MET A 88 19.47 2.66 -8.74
CA MET A 88 20.89 2.30 -8.73
C MET A 88 21.75 3.55 -9.00
N LEU A 89 22.82 3.73 -8.24
CA LEU A 89 23.77 4.82 -8.49
C LEU A 89 24.66 4.50 -9.72
N GLU A 90 25.15 5.53 -10.42
CA GLU A 90 25.91 5.36 -11.67
C GLU A 90 27.16 4.47 -11.55
N ASN A 91 27.78 4.43 -10.36
CA ASN A 91 29.02 3.70 -10.09
C ASN A 91 28.82 2.54 -9.11
N GLU A 92 27.58 2.25 -8.73
CA GLU A 92 27.25 1.11 -7.87
C GLU A 92 27.31 -0.18 -8.70
N ASN A 93 27.68 -1.30 -8.07
CA ASN A 93 27.59 -2.60 -8.72
C ASN A 93 26.25 -3.26 -8.39
N ILE A 94 25.77 -4.17 -9.25
CA ILE A 94 24.46 -4.81 -9.08
C ILE A 94 24.33 -5.51 -7.72
N SER A 95 25.40 -6.14 -7.22
CA SER A 95 25.35 -6.84 -5.93
C SER A 95 25.14 -5.87 -4.77
N SER A 96 25.78 -4.71 -4.80
CA SER A 96 25.62 -3.64 -3.82
C SER A 96 24.22 -3.05 -3.85
N MET A 97 23.65 -2.86 -5.05
CA MET A 97 22.29 -2.37 -5.23
C MET A 97 21.23 -3.39 -4.79
N TYR A 98 21.46 -4.68 -5.07
CA TYR A 98 20.49 -5.74 -4.82
C TYR A 98 20.27 -6.02 -3.33
N ALA A 99 21.30 -5.86 -2.49
CA ALA A 99 21.19 -6.11 -1.05
C ALA A 99 20.11 -5.24 -0.35
N PRO A 100 20.16 -3.89 -0.41
CA PRO A 100 19.13 -3.04 0.19
C PRO A 100 17.76 -3.22 -0.47
N PHE A 101 17.71 -3.49 -1.77
CA PHE A 101 16.46 -3.85 -2.45
C PHE A 101 15.83 -5.10 -1.84
N ASN A 102 16.61 -6.17 -1.65
CA ASN A 102 16.14 -7.42 -1.07
C ASN A 102 15.67 -7.23 0.38
N ASP A 103 16.33 -6.37 1.14
CA ASP A 103 15.90 -6.00 2.50
C ASP A 103 14.53 -5.30 2.49
N ILE A 104 14.31 -4.35 1.59
CA ILE A 104 13.01 -3.67 1.40
C ILE A 104 11.93 -4.69 1.02
N ILE A 105 12.20 -5.60 0.09
CA ILE A 105 11.24 -6.63 -0.33
C ILE A 105 10.91 -7.59 0.81
N ASN A 106 11.90 -8.02 1.58
CA ASN A 106 11.68 -8.91 2.72
C ASN A 106 10.87 -8.23 3.82
N ALA A 107 11.14 -6.95 4.10
CA ALA A 107 10.38 -6.16 5.05
C ALA A 107 8.91 -5.99 4.60
N LEU A 108 8.69 -5.64 3.32
CA LEU A 108 7.34 -5.54 2.73
C LEU A 108 6.59 -6.87 2.77
N LYS A 109 7.28 -7.98 2.49
CA LYS A 109 6.71 -9.33 2.59
C LYS A 109 6.30 -9.66 4.03
N GLY A 110 7.12 -9.29 5.02
CA GLY A 110 6.80 -9.42 6.44
C GLY A 110 5.56 -8.63 6.87
N LEU A 111 5.30 -7.49 6.20
CA LEU A 111 4.10 -6.66 6.38
C LEU A 111 2.92 -7.05 5.47
N GLY A 112 3.01 -8.21 4.82
CA GLY A 112 1.94 -8.75 3.99
C GLY A 112 1.77 -8.08 2.62
N LYS A 113 2.78 -7.34 2.11
CA LYS A 113 2.83 -6.89 0.70
C LYS A 113 3.81 -7.75 -0.08
N VAL A 114 3.28 -8.55 -0.99
CA VAL A 114 4.06 -9.47 -1.82
C VAL A 114 4.02 -9.00 -3.26
N TYR A 115 5.18 -8.89 -3.88
CA TYR A 115 5.31 -8.62 -5.31
C TYR A 115 5.60 -9.91 -6.06
N THR A 116 5.08 -10.01 -7.27
CA THR A 116 5.42 -11.09 -8.20
C THR A 116 6.83 -10.92 -8.75
N ASN A 117 7.45 -12.02 -9.18
CA ASN A 117 8.77 -11.96 -9.81
C ASN A 117 8.79 -11.03 -11.04
N HIS A 118 7.69 -10.98 -11.80
CA HIS A 118 7.57 -10.09 -12.95
C HIS A 118 7.61 -8.61 -12.54
N GLU A 119 6.90 -8.22 -11.49
CA GLU A 119 6.93 -6.84 -10.97
C GLU A 119 8.33 -6.46 -10.49
N LEU A 120 8.98 -7.36 -9.73
CA LEU A 120 10.34 -7.13 -9.23
C LEU A 120 11.35 -6.95 -10.36
N VAL A 121 11.32 -7.83 -11.36
CA VAL A 121 12.21 -7.75 -12.54
C VAL A 121 11.95 -6.46 -13.32
N SER A 122 10.68 -6.13 -13.58
CA SER A 122 10.32 -4.89 -14.27
C SER A 122 10.78 -3.64 -13.51
N LYS A 123 10.79 -3.70 -12.17
CA LYS A 123 11.22 -2.58 -11.33
C LYS A 123 12.73 -2.41 -11.35
N ILE A 124 13.49 -3.50 -11.19
CA ILE A 124 14.95 -3.51 -11.27
C ILE A 124 15.41 -2.93 -12.61
N LEU A 125 14.80 -3.35 -13.73
CA LEU A 125 15.16 -2.85 -15.06
C LEU A 125 14.97 -1.33 -15.21
N ARG A 126 14.01 -0.73 -14.49
CA ARG A 126 13.79 0.73 -14.50
C ARG A 126 14.80 1.51 -13.67
N TRP A 127 15.44 0.86 -12.71
CA TRP A 127 16.42 1.50 -11.82
C TRP A 127 17.84 1.41 -12.32
N LEU A 128 18.10 0.57 -13.34
CA LEU A 128 19.41 0.47 -13.95
C LEU A 128 19.82 1.81 -14.57
N PRO A 129 21.09 2.21 -14.47
CA PRO A 129 21.59 3.41 -15.11
C PRO A 129 21.47 3.28 -16.64
N LYS A 130 21.34 4.41 -17.34
CA LYS A 130 21.27 4.46 -18.81
C LYS A 130 22.46 3.80 -19.52
N SER A 131 23.60 3.67 -18.84
CA SER A 131 24.77 2.96 -19.36
C SER A 131 24.53 1.47 -19.62
N TRP A 132 23.44 0.90 -19.08
CA TRP A 132 23.02 -0.49 -19.25
C TRP A 132 21.91 -0.67 -20.30
N GLU A 133 21.45 0.41 -20.93
CA GLU A 133 20.50 0.29 -22.05
C GLU A 133 21.18 -0.38 -23.25
N PRO A 134 20.51 -1.35 -23.92
CA PRO A 134 21.05 -1.98 -25.11
C PRO A 134 21.27 -0.93 -26.22
N LYS A 135 22.42 -1.00 -26.89
CA LYS A 135 22.80 -0.12 -28.01
C LYS A 135 22.08 -0.50 -29.30
#